data_AF-A0A061S3H7-F1
#
_entry.id   AF-A0A061S3H7-F1
#
_cell.length_a   1.000
_cell.length_b   1.000
_cell.length_c   1.000
_cell.angle_alpha   90.00
_cell.angle_beta   90.00
_cell.angle_gamma   90.00
#
_symmetry.space_group_name_H-M   'P 1'
#
loop_
_entity.id
_entity.type
_entity.pdbx_description
1 polymer ?
#
loop_
_entity_poly.entity_id
_entity_poly.type
_entity_poly.pdbx_seq_one_letter_code
_entity_poly.pdbx_strand_id
1 'polypeptide(L)'
;RRRPVGGPLERPPPAGASPGRLGCLPAARPLRHDGLQQRAEARIRPRRGGVPGLDLLPGVCPAAARQGRCPGGAGGQGDARGRAAIGAPHGLHCLRDSIAAFVAAGLTEPGEAVTSLGSTMAVKMISTVRIDSAAHGIYSHRLGDTWLVGGASNTGGAVLESFFTPEQLRALSERIDPVEPSGLDYYPLLRPGERFPISDPTMEPRLAPRPEDDARFLHGMLEGIARAEAKGYELLRELGASPLKRVLTAGGGASNPKWTAIRQRMLGVDVGVSPQAEASYGAALLARQGASVARAT
;
A
#
# COMPACT_ATOMS: atom_id res chain seq x y z
N ARG A 1 -6.44 61.24 38.40
CA ARG A 1 -5.22 62.05 38.20
C ARG A 1 -4.29 61.31 37.23
N ARG A 2 -4.03 61.93 36.07
CA ARG A 2 -2.88 61.81 35.15
C ARG A 2 -2.48 60.43 34.56
N ARG A 3 -2.76 60.25 33.25
CA ARG A 3 -1.75 59.79 32.26
C ARG A 3 -0.72 60.93 32.01
N PRO A 4 0.48 60.66 31.44
CA PRO A 4 0.68 60.75 29.97
C PRO A 4 1.67 59.69 29.40
N VAL A 5 1.50 59.21 28.14
CA VAL A 5 2.15 59.61 26.85
C VAL A 5 3.65 59.23 26.80
N GLY A 6 4.25 58.62 25.76
CA GLY A 6 3.82 58.25 24.41
C GLY A 6 4.96 57.53 23.66
N GLY A 7 4.67 56.99 22.47
CA GLY A 7 5.70 56.69 21.44
C GLY A 7 6.24 57.99 20.81
N PRO A 8 7.14 57.95 19.80
CA PRO A 8 6.73 57.45 18.47
C PRO A 8 7.82 56.94 17.47
N LEU A 9 7.31 56.34 16.39
CA LEU A 9 7.71 56.46 14.95
C LEU A 9 8.90 55.68 14.34
N GLU A 10 8.53 54.92 13.31
CA GLU A 10 9.30 54.39 12.17
C GLU A 10 10.09 55.46 11.39
N ARG A 11 11.12 55.04 10.65
CA ARG A 11 11.37 55.41 9.23
C ARG A 11 12.40 54.48 8.53
N PRO A 12 12.41 54.42 7.17
CA PRO A 12 12.77 53.26 6.33
C PRO A 12 14.18 53.40 5.64
N PRO A 13 14.59 52.53 4.69
CA PRO A 13 16.00 52.33 4.30
C PRO A 13 16.46 53.28 3.18
N PRO A 14 17.78 53.38 2.92
CA PRO A 14 18.29 54.12 1.78
C PRO A 14 18.29 53.30 0.47
N ALA A 15 17.96 53.99 -0.62
CA ALA A 15 18.00 53.55 -2.00
C ALA A 15 19.34 53.92 -2.69
N GLY A 16 19.69 53.20 -3.77
CA GLY A 16 20.49 53.79 -4.86
C GLY A 16 21.47 52.85 -5.57
N ALA A 17 21.06 52.29 -6.72
CA ALA A 17 21.80 52.32 -8.00
C ALA A 17 21.00 51.61 -9.11
N SER A 18 20.65 52.36 -10.16
CA SER A 18 19.98 51.91 -11.39
C SER A 18 21.02 51.61 -12.52
N PRO A 19 20.66 51.48 -13.81
CA PRO A 19 20.33 50.22 -14.49
C PRO A 19 21.25 49.91 -15.70
N GLY A 20 21.53 48.62 -15.94
CA GLY A 20 22.28 48.12 -17.10
C GLY A 20 21.38 47.66 -18.24
N ARG A 21 21.69 48.14 -19.44
CA ARG A 21 20.93 48.11 -20.70
C ARG A 21 20.77 46.73 -21.38
N LEU A 22 19.67 46.64 -22.14
CA LEU A 22 19.46 46.07 -23.49
C LEU A 22 20.25 44.84 -23.96
N GLY A 23 19.50 43.85 -24.47
CA GLY A 23 19.98 42.87 -25.44
C GLY A 23 18.86 42.01 -26.02
N CYS A 24 18.33 42.41 -27.18
CA CYS A 24 17.36 41.65 -27.98
C CYS A 24 17.99 40.40 -28.64
N LEU A 25 17.15 39.37 -28.77
CA LEU A 25 17.09 38.25 -29.73
C LEU A 25 17.88 38.40 -31.07
N PRO A 26 18.32 37.29 -31.70
CA PRO A 26 17.39 36.58 -32.58
C PRO A 26 17.39 35.04 -32.48
N ALA A 27 16.21 34.51 -32.73
CA ALA A 27 15.98 33.13 -33.14
C ALA A 27 16.60 32.87 -34.53
N ALA A 28 17.21 31.69 -34.69
CA ALA A 28 17.60 31.15 -35.99
C ALA A 28 16.86 29.82 -36.25
N ARG A 29 16.46 29.67 -37.50
CA ARG A 29 15.48 28.74 -38.10
C ARG A 29 16.07 27.33 -38.37
N PRO A 30 15.24 26.36 -38.81
CA PRO A 30 15.49 24.93 -38.67
C PRO A 30 16.40 24.36 -39.76
N LEU A 31 17.19 23.35 -39.41
CA LEU A 31 17.86 22.48 -40.38
C LEU A 31 17.02 21.21 -40.55
N ARG A 32 16.39 21.09 -41.72
CA ARG A 32 16.08 19.79 -42.32
C ARG A 32 17.35 19.27 -42.99
N HIS A 33 17.71 18.02 -42.76
CA HIS A 33 18.31 17.19 -43.79
C HIS A 33 17.91 15.74 -43.57
N ASP A 34 17.28 15.19 -44.60
CA ASP A 34 16.95 13.79 -44.78
C ASP A 34 18.20 12.91 -44.80
N GLY A 35 17.99 11.65 -44.38
CA GLY A 35 18.72 10.51 -44.92
C GLY A 35 19.77 9.91 -44.01
N LEU A 36 19.41 8.85 -43.27
CA LEU A 36 19.98 7.51 -43.48
C LEU A 36 19.35 6.51 -42.52
N GLN A 37 18.60 5.58 -43.12
CA GLN A 37 18.24 4.30 -42.52
C GLN A 37 19.51 3.58 -42.10
N GLN A 38 19.60 3.15 -40.84
CA GLN A 38 20.30 1.92 -40.48
C GLN A 38 19.69 1.33 -39.21
N ARG A 39 19.27 0.07 -39.38
CA ARG A 39 18.61 -0.79 -38.41
C ARG A 39 19.52 -1.04 -37.20
N ALA A 40 19.00 -0.83 -35.99
CA ALA A 40 19.58 -1.36 -34.76
C ALA A 40 18.58 -2.32 -34.10
N GLU A 41 18.51 -3.54 -34.62
CA GLU A 41 17.94 -4.69 -33.89
C GLU A 41 18.95 -5.12 -32.81
N ALA A 42 18.94 -4.43 -31.67
CA ALA A 42 19.66 -4.90 -30.49
C ALA A 42 18.86 -6.03 -29.83
N ARG A 43 19.23 -7.27 -30.15
CA ARG A 43 18.81 -8.48 -29.44
C ARG A 43 19.13 -8.35 -27.95
N ILE A 44 18.11 -8.07 -27.13
CA ILE A 44 18.17 -8.30 -25.69
C ILE A 44 18.16 -9.81 -25.47
N ARG A 45 19.34 -10.42 -25.26
CA ARG A 45 19.43 -11.76 -24.69
C ARG A 45 19.06 -11.67 -23.20
N PRO A 46 18.12 -12.47 -22.68
CA PRO A 46 17.89 -12.52 -21.25
C PRO A 46 19.13 -13.15 -20.59
N ARG A 47 19.80 -12.42 -19.70
CA ARG A 47 20.75 -13.01 -18.76
C ARG A 47 19.98 -14.00 -17.89
N ARG A 48 20.38 -15.27 -17.93
CA ARG A 48 20.03 -16.26 -16.90
C ARG A 48 20.74 -15.87 -15.60
N GLY A 49 20.18 -14.89 -14.89
CA GLY A 49 20.45 -14.67 -13.48
C GLY A 49 19.25 -15.19 -12.72
N GLY A 50 19.33 -16.41 -12.18
CA GLY A 50 18.32 -16.89 -11.24
C GLY A 50 18.30 -15.96 -10.03
N VAL A 51 17.13 -15.47 -9.67
CA VAL A 51 16.92 -14.77 -8.40
C VAL A 51 16.94 -15.85 -7.30
N PRO A 52 17.87 -15.82 -6.33
CA PRO A 52 17.93 -16.83 -5.28
C PRO A 52 16.62 -16.80 -4.46
N GLY A 53 16.01 -17.96 -4.20
CA GLY A 53 14.84 -18.11 -3.31
C GLY A 53 13.49 -18.41 -3.98
N LEU A 54 13.43 -18.54 -5.32
CA LEU A 54 12.17 -18.73 -6.05
C LEU A 54 11.53 -20.12 -5.95
N ASP A 55 12.27 -21.13 -5.50
CA ASP A 55 11.77 -22.51 -5.31
C ASP A 55 10.96 -22.66 -4.00
N LEU A 56 10.85 -21.60 -3.20
CA LEU A 56 10.23 -21.60 -1.87
C LEU A 56 8.82 -21.01 -1.81
N LEU A 57 8.24 -20.55 -2.93
CA LEU A 57 6.87 -20.04 -2.89
C LEU A 57 5.90 -21.19 -2.55
N PRO A 58 5.15 -21.12 -1.44
CA PRO A 58 4.23 -22.18 -1.05
C PRO A 58 3.19 -22.38 -2.14
N GLY A 59 3.09 -23.61 -2.65
CA GLY A 59 2.14 -23.96 -3.70
C GLY A 59 0.72 -23.61 -3.26
N VAL A 60 0.06 -22.68 -3.94
CA VAL A 60 -1.39 -22.53 -3.81
C VAL A 60 -1.99 -23.81 -4.37
N CYS A 61 -2.41 -24.75 -3.51
CA CYS A 61 -3.07 -25.94 -4.04
C CYS A 61 -4.33 -25.51 -4.79
N PRO A 62 -4.70 -26.22 -5.85
CA PRO A 62 -6.03 -26.12 -6.41
C PRO A 62 -7.00 -26.56 -5.32
N ALA A 63 -7.56 -25.60 -4.59
CA ALA A 63 -8.60 -25.89 -3.62
C ALA A 63 -9.76 -26.53 -4.37
N ALA A 64 -10.06 -27.77 -4.00
CA ALA A 64 -11.09 -28.62 -4.56
C ALA A 64 -12.41 -27.87 -4.80
N ALA A 65 -12.85 -27.84 -6.06
CA ALA A 65 -14.21 -28.05 -6.59
C ALA A 65 -15.48 -27.56 -5.85
N ARG A 66 -15.41 -26.72 -4.80
CA ARG A 66 -16.57 -26.26 -4.03
C ARG A 66 -16.53 -24.79 -3.60
N GLN A 67 -15.71 -23.96 -4.24
CA GLN A 67 -15.90 -22.50 -4.20
C GLN A 67 -16.64 -22.08 -5.47
N GLY A 68 -17.68 -21.28 -5.27
CA GLY A 68 -18.80 -21.08 -6.19
C GLY A 68 -18.41 -20.91 -7.65
N ARG A 69 -19.17 -21.61 -8.50
CA ARG A 69 -19.28 -21.36 -9.94
C ARG A 69 -19.38 -19.84 -10.16
N CYS A 70 -18.50 -19.26 -10.98
CA CYS A 70 -18.65 -17.88 -11.42
C CYS A 70 -20.09 -17.67 -11.93
N PRO A 71 -20.80 -16.61 -11.53
CA PRO A 71 -22.11 -16.35 -12.08
C PRO A 71 -21.96 -16.06 -13.57
N GLY A 72 -22.59 -16.90 -14.39
CA GLY A 72 -23.04 -16.61 -15.75
C GLY A 72 -21.95 -16.29 -16.78
N GLY A 73 -21.74 -17.23 -17.71
CA GLY A 73 -21.12 -16.91 -18.98
C GLY A 73 -21.91 -15.80 -19.68
N ALA A 74 -21.26 -14.67 -19.92
CA ALA A 74 -21.72 -13.74 -20.94
C ALA A 74 -21.34 -14.35 -22.29
N GLY A 75 -22.33 -14.92 -22.97
CA GLY A 75 -22.27 -15.12 -24.41
C GLY A 75 -22.12 -13.76 -25.07
N GLY A 76 -20.89 -13.40 -25.40
CA GLY A 76 -20.55 -12.26 -26.24
C GLY A 76 -19.55 -12.73 -27.28
N GLN A 77 -19.96 -12.72 -28.55
CA GLN A 77 -19.07 -12.96 -29.68
C GLN A 77 -18.04 -11.81 -29.72
N GLY A 78 -16.89 -12.03 -29.08
CA GLY A 78 -15.71 -11.19 -29.16
C GLY A 78 -14.75 -11.72 -30.22
N ASP A 79 -14.36 -10.84 -31.13
CA ASP A 79 -13.58 -11.07 -32.36
C ASP A 79 -12.30 -11.93 -32.17
N ALA A 80 -12.06 -12.81 -33.13
CA ALA A 80 -11.14 -13.94 -33.09
C ALA A 80 -9.65 -13.58 -33.30
N ARG A 81 -9.19 -12.41 -32.84
CA ARG A 81 -7.80 -11.93 -33.07
C ARG A 81 -6.94 -11.73 -31.82
N GLY A 82 -7.44 -12.08 -30.63
CA GLY A 82 -6.71 -11.98 -29.36
C GLY A 82 -6.31 -13.31 -28.70
N ARG A 83 -6.60 -14.48 -29.32
CA ARG A 83 -6.24 -15.80 -28.78
C ARG A 83 -4.84 -16.22 -29.23
N ALA A 84 -3.82 -15.45 -28.83
CA ALA A 84 -2.49 -16.04 -28.71
C ALA A 84 -2.53 -16.97 -27.49
N ALA A 85 -2.51 -18.27 -27.77
CA ALA A 85 -2.63 -19.35 -26.81
C ALA A 85 -1.55 -19.29 -25.73
N ILE A 86 -1.85 -18.66 -24.60
CA ILE A 86 -1.27 -19.03 -23.33
C ILE A 86 -2.14 -20.18 -22.84
N GLY A 87 -1.71 -21.41 -23.12
CA GLY A 87 -2.29 -22.61 -22.51
C GLY A 87 -2.08 -22.55 -21.00
N ALA A 88 -2.95 -21.82 -20.29
CA ALA A 88 -3.01 -21.89 -18.85
C ALA A 88 -3.53 -23.30 -18.51
N PRO A 89 -2.78 -24.11 -17.73
CA PRO A 89 -3.27 -25.42 -17.33
C PRO A 89 -4.60 -25.25 -16.61
N HIS A 90 -5.51 -26.19 -16.88
CA HIS A 90 -6.84 -26.28 -16.29
C HIS A 90 -6.72 -26.36 -14.75
N GLY A 91 -6.74 -25.21 -14.07
CA GLY A 91 -6.50 -25.16 -12.62
C GLY A 91 -6.19 -23.77 -12.04
N LEU A 92 -5.89 -22.76 -12.86
CA LEU A 92 -5.70 -21.39 -12.39
C LEU A 92 -7.07 -20.75 -12.07
N HIS A 93 -7.62 -21.05 -10.90
CA HIS A 93 -8.80 -20.37 -10.38
C HIS A 93 -8.52 -18.87 -10.24
N CYS A 94 -9.50 -18.03 -10.57
CA CYS A 94 -9.44 -16.57 -10.43
C CYS A 94 -9.09 -16.19 -8.99
N LEU A 95 -7.80 -15.96 -8.74
CA LEU A 95 -7.33 -15.51 -7.44
C LEU A 95 -7.73 -14.06 -7.26
N ARG A 96 -8.30 -13.70 -6.10
CA ARG A 96 -8.58 -12.29 -5.79
C ARG A 96 -7.28 -11.49 -5.78
N ASP A 97 -7.32 -10.26 -6.29
CA ASP A 97 -6.20 -9.32 -6.35
C ASP A 97 -5.45 -9.21 -5.02
N SER A 98 -6.18 -9.23 -3.91
CA SER A 98 -5.62 -9.15 -2.56
C SER A 98 -4.74 -10.35 -2.15
N ILE A 99 -4.93 -11.54 -2.72
CA ILE A 99 -4.05 -12.71 -2.49
C ILE A 99 -2.87 -12.63 -3.47
N ALA A 100 -3.10 -12.16 -4.69
CA ALA A 100 -2.03 -12.03 -5.68
C ALA A 100 -1.01 -10.98 -5.24
N ALA A 101 -1.47 -9.82 -4.77
CA ALA A 101 -0.60 -8.79 -4.18
C ALA A 101 0.17 -9.30 -2.94
N PHE A 102 -0.39 -10.24 -2.17
CA PHE A 102 0.33 -10.89 -1.08
C PHE A 102 1.45 -11.80 -1.62
N VAL A 103 1.15 -12.65 -2.60
CA VAL A 103 2.15 -13.55 -3.22
C VAL A 103 3.26 -12.75 -3.90
N ALA A 104 2.95 -11.58 -4.47
CA ALA A 104 3.93 -10.65 -5.03
C ALA A 104 4.99 -10.22 -4.00
N ALA A 105 4.62 -10.12 -2.72
CA ALA A 105 5.53 -9.73 -1.65
C ALA A 105 6.61 -10.79 -1.35
N GLY A 106 6.44 -12.04 -1.82
CA GLY A 106 7.43 -13.11 -1.70
C GLY A 106 7.62 -13.67 -0.29
N LEU A 107 6.67 -13.41 0.62
CA LEU A 107 6.68 -13.93 1.99
C LEU A 107 6.29 -15.40 2.02
N THR A 108 6.93 -16.18 2.88
CA THR A 108 6.77 -17.65 2.93
C THR A 108 6.71 -18.22 4.33
N GLU A 109 7.14 -17.48 5.35
CA GLU A 109 7.19 -17.99 6.72
C GLU A 109 5.96 -17.62 7.56
N PRO A 110 5.47 -18.53 8.43
CA PRO A 110 4.49 -18.17 9.45
C PRO A 110 4.96 -16.99 10.31
N GLY A 111 4.06 -16.04 10.52
CA GLY A 111 4.32 -14.77 11.20
C GLY A 111 4.72 -13.63 10.27
N GLU A 112 5.04 -13.90 9.00
CA GLU A 112 5.23 -12.84 8.01
C GLU A 112 3.87 -12.32 7.52
N ALA A 113 3.78 -11.01 7.34
CA ALA A 113 2.53 -10.34 7.02
C ALA A 113 2.69 -9.24 5.96
N VAL A 114 1.58 -8.91 5.31
CA VAL A 114 1.43 -7.72 4.47
C VAL A 114 0.29 -6.86 5.01
N THR A 115 0.57 -5.58 5.20
CA THR A 115 -0.46 -4.55 5.38
C THR A 115 -0.62 -3.77 4.08
N SER A 116 -1.83 -3.73 3.56
CA SER A 116 -2.21 -2.89 2.43
C SER A 116 -2.80 -1.58 2.96
N LEU A 117 -2.06 -0.48 2.81
CA LEU A 117 -2.49 0.88 3.10
C LEU A 117 -3.07 1.54 1.84
N GLY A 118 -4.27 1.10 1.45
CA GLY A 118 -5.05 1.69 0.36
C GLY A 118 -6.11 2.65 0.88
N SER A 119 -7.20 2.84 0.12
CA SER A 119 -8.37 3.61 0.59
C SER A 119 -8.87 3.10 1.95
N THR A 120 -8.86 1.78 2.13
CA THR A 120 -9.00 1.10 3.42
C THR A 120 -7.71 0.37 3.80
N MET A 121 -7.57 0.02 5.07
CA MET A 121 -6.48 -0.77 5.59
C MET A 121 -6.87 -2.26 5.64
N ALA A 122 -6.05 -3.12 5.06
CA ALA A 122 -6.20 -4.57 5.16
C ALA A 122 -4.91 -5.23 5.63
N VAL A 123 -5.02 -6.18 6.55
CA VAL A 123 -3.89 -6.97 7.05
C VAL A 123 -4.03 -8.42 6.61
N LYS A 124 -2.93 -9.04 6.21
CA LYS A 124 -2.84 -10.46 5.86
C LYS A 124 -1.58 -11.05 6.46
N MET A 125 -1.66 -12.24 7.04
CA MET A 125 -0.54 -12.90 7.72
C MET A 125 -0.53 -14.39 7.42
N ILE A 126 0.67 -14.95 7.24
CA ILE A 126 0.86 -16.41 7.15
C ILE A 126 0.78 -16.99 8.56
N SER A 127 -0.05 -18.01 8.72
CA SER A 127 -0.27 -18.70 9.99
C SER A 127 -0.25 -20.21 9.78
N THR A 128 0.27 -20.95 10.75
CA THR A 128 0.14 -22.43 10.79
C THR A 128 -1.27 -22.87 11.18
N VAL A 129 -2.06 -21.97 11.76
CA VAL A 129 -3.42 -22.22 12.24
C VAL A 129 -4.43 -21.45 11.39
N ARG A 130 -5.51 -22.12 10.99
CA ARG A 130 -6.65 -21.52 10.31
C ARG A 130 -7.47 -20.69 11.31
N ILE A 131 -7.71 -19.43 11.00
CA ILE A 131 -8.52 -18.53 11.82
C ILE A 131 -9.67 -17.96 10.98
N ASP A 132 -10.90 -18.13 11.46
CA ASP A 132 -12.08 -17.51 10.89
C ASP A 132 -12.90 -16.86 12.02
N SER A 133 -13.37 -15.64 11.80
CA SER A 133 -14.25 -14.95 12.76
C SER A 133 -15.28 -14.12 11.99
N ALA A 134 -16.52 -14.60 11.95
CA ALA A 134 -17.60 -13.89 11.28
C ALA A 134 -17.85 -12.50 11.90
N ALA A 135 -17.77 -12.42 13.23
CA ALA A 135 -17.95 -11.18 14.00
C ALA A 135 -16.96 -10.09 13.57
N HIS A 136 -15.69 -10.44 13.37
CA HIS A 136 -14.63 -9.49 12.99
C HIS A 136 -14.36 -9.47 11.47
N GLY A 137 -15.12 -10.23 10.68
CA GLY A 137 -14.86 -10.38 9.25
C GLY A 137 -13.53 -11.01 8.88
N ILE A 138 -12.93 -11.79 9.78
CA ILE A 138 -11.67 -12.49 9.56
C ILE A 138 -11.95 -13.78 8.80
N TYR A 139 -11.18 -14.05 7.76
CA TYR A 139 -11.25 -15.29 6.99
C TYR A 139 -9.85 -15.78 6.61
N SER A 140 -9.74 -17.09 6.42
CA SER A 140 -8.51 -17.76 6.02
C SER A 140 -8.56 -18.30 4.59
N HIS A 141 -7.45 -18.16 3.87
CA HIS A 141 -7.19 -18.89 2.62
C HIS A 141 -6.07 -19.90 2.81
N ARG A 142 -6.21 -21.08 2.22
CA ARG A 142 -5.14 -22.07 2.21
C ARG A 142 -4.00 -21.59 1.30
N LEU A 143 -2.76 -21.62 1.80
CA LEU A 143 -1.54 -21.23 1.09
C LEU A 143 -0.45 -22.29 1.37
N GLY A 144 -0.21 -23.21 0.43
CA GLY A 144 0.61 -24.40 0.74
C GLY A 144 0.04 -25.15 1.93
N ASP A 145 0.91 -25.51 2.87
CA ASP A 145 0.56 -26.17 4.13
C ASP A 145 0.24 -25.17 5.26
N THR A 146 0.10 -23.89 4.92
CA THR A 146 -0.22 -22.80 5.84
C THR A 146 -1.54 -22.11 5.47
N TRP A 147 -1.89 -21.09 6.25
CA TRP A 147 -3.09 -20.29 6.08
C TRP A 147 -2.72 -18.82 5.95
N LEU A 148 -3.28 -18.16 4.95
CA LEU A 148 -3.28 -16.72 4.82
C LEU A 148 -4.53 -16.17 5.52
N VAL A 149 -4.34 -15.65 6.73
CA VAL A 149 -5.38 -15.09 7.59
C VAL A 149 -5.41 -13.58 7.43
N GLY A 150 -6.58 -12.95 7.39
CA GLY A 150 -6.64 -11.49 7.34
C GLY A 150 -7.98 -10.88 7.67
N GLY A 151 -7.95 -9.56 7.89
CA GLY A 151 -9.10 -8.70 8.17
C GLY A 151 -8.90 -7.33 7.51
N ALA A 152 -9.97 -6.54 7.43
CA ALA A 152 -9.93 -5.21 6.82
C ALA A 152 -10.71 -4.21 7.65
N SER A 153 -10.05 -3.11 8.00
CA SER A 153 -10.61 -1.97 8.73
C SER A 153 -11.14 -0.93 7.76
N ASN A 154 -12.17 -0.21 8.17
CA ASN A 154 -12.72 0.91 7.43
C ASN A 154 -11.82 2.17 7.51
N THR A 155 -10.83 2.20 8.40
CA THR A 155 -9.78 3.23 8.39
C THR A 155 -8.84 3.06 7.21
N GLY A 156 -8.09 4.10 6.85
CA GLY A 156 -7.09 4.02 5.78
C GLY A 156 -6.87 5.35 5.05
N GLY A 157 -6.38 5.24 3.82
CA GLY A 157 -6.03 6.38 2.96
C GLY A 157 -7.22 7.26 2.61
N ALA A 158 -8.44 6.72 2.50
CA ALA A 158 -9.61 7.54 2.16
C ALA A 158 -9.93 8.58 3.24
N VAL A 159 -9.64 8.27 4.51
CA VAL A 159 -9.79 9.25 5.60
C VAL A 159 -8.74 10.35 5.44
N LEU A 160 -7.49 10.00 5.15
CA LEU A 160 -6.40 10.97 4.91
C LEU A 160 -6.70 11.89 3.71
N GLU A 161 -7.18 11.31 2.61
CA GLU A 161 -7.53 12.00 1.36
C GLU A 161 -8.70 13.00 1.53
N SER A 162 -9.55 12.80 2.54
CA SER A 162 -10.62 13.76 2.85
C SER A 162 -10.12 15.07 3.49
N PHE A 163 -8.90 15.08 4.02
CA PHE A 163 -8.29 16.25 4.66
C PHE A 163 -7.11 16.83 3.87
N PHE A 164 -6.38 16.00 3.13
CA PHE A 164 -5.11 16.38 2.53
C PHE A 164 -4.95 15.86 1.10
N THR A 165 -4.38 16.68 0.23
CA THR A 165 -3.91 16.22 -1.09
C THR A 165 -2.66 15.35 -0.95
N PRO A 166 -2.31 14.54 -1.97
CA PRO A 166 -1.06 13.77 -1.97
C PRO A 166 0.19 14.62 -1.72
N GLU A 167 0.24 15.84 -2.26
CA GLU A 167 1.34 16.77 -2.07
C GLU A 167 1.42 17.28 -0.63
N GLN A 168 0.26 17.56 -0.02
CA GLN A 168 0.18 17.95 1.38
C GLN A 168 0.59 16.81 2.30
N LEU A 169 0.14 15.57 2.04
CA LEU A 169 0.54 14.40 2.82
C LEU A 169 2.06 14.22 2.81
N ARG A 170 2.70 14.35 1.64
CA ARG A 170 4.17 14.30 1.53
C ARG A 170 4.83 15.42 2.33
N ALA A 171 4.41 16.68 2.11
CA ALA A 171 5.05 17.84 2.74
C ALA A 171 4.87 17.87 4.27
N LEU A 172 3.69 17.51 4.77
CA LEU A 172 3.39 17.45 6.20
C LEU A 172 4.11 16.28 6.88
N SER A 173 4.22 15.13 6.20
CA SER A 173 4.93 13.97 6.75
C SER A 173 6.41 14.27 7.04
N GLU A 174 7.08 15.05 6.22
CA GLU A 174 8.49 15.44 6.46
C GLU A 174 8.69 16.18 7.79
N ARG A 175 7.65 16.87 8.28
CA ARG A 175 7.67 17.62 9.54
C ARG A 175 7.40 16.75 10.77
N ILE A 176 7.04 15.48 10.57
CA ILE A 176 6.72 14.56 11.66
C ILE A 176 8.03 13.94 12.18
N ASP A 177 8.18 13.95 13.50
CA ASP A 177 9.11 13.06 14.20
C ASP A 177 8.38 11.75 14.52
N PRO A 178 8.72 10.62 13.86
CA PRO A 178 8.03 9.36 14.05
C PRO A 178 8.39 8.64 15.36
N VAL A 179 9.42 9.11 16.07
CA VAL A 179 9.85 8.52 17.35
C VAL A 179 8.95 9.00 18.48
N GLU A 180 8.54 10.26 18.44
CA GLU A 180 7.71 10.89 19.46
C GLU A 180 6.23 10.51 19.30
N PRO A 181 5.48 10.26 20.39
CA PRO A 181 4.03 10.09 20.30
C PRO A 181 3.33 11.41 19.92
N SER A 182 2.28 11.36 19.10
CA SER A 182 1.50 12.57 18.78
C SER A 182 0.71 13.13 19.97
N GLY A 183 0.38 12.27 20.93
CA GLY A 183 -0.49 12.54 22.06
C GLY A 183 -1.99 12.54 21.72
N LEU A 184 -2.37 12.13 20.50
CA LEU A 184 -3.75 12.15 20.00
C LEU A 184 -4.34 10.74 19.91
N ASP A 185 -5.44 10.50 20.64
CA ASP A 185 -6.16 9.22 20.59
C ASP A 185 -7.23 9.21 19.49
N TYR A 186 -6.82 9.32 18.24
CA TYR A 186 -7.75 9.21 17.11
C TYR A 186 -8.13 7.76 16.77
N TYR A 187 -9.29 7.61 16.18
CA TYR A 187 -9.72 6.44 15.43
C TYR A 187 -10.29 6.94 14.09
N PRO A 188 -9.44 7.12 13.07
CA PRO A 188 -9.82 7.81 11.84
C PRO A 188 -10.84 7.00 11.03
N LEU A 189 -12.08 7.50 10.90
CA LEU A 189 -13.12 6.91 10.06
C LEU A 189 -13.81 8.02 9.27
N LEU A 190 -14.41 7.68 8.13
CA LEU A 190 -15.24 8.63 7.36
C LEU A 190 -16.70 8.64 7.81
N ARG A 191 -17.20 7.50 8.31
CA ARG A 191 -18.58 7.27 8.73
C ARG A 191 -18.59 6.33 9.93
N PRO A 192 -19.68 6.32 10.72
CA PRO A 192 -19.82 5.37 11.81
C PRO A 192 -19.73 3.93 11.33
N GLY A 193 -19.11 3.08 12.15
CA GLY A 193 -19.05 1.65 11.98
C GLY A 193 -17.66 1.13 11.63
N GLU A 194 -17.24 0.14 12.41
CA GLU A 194 -16.02 -0.62 12.21
C GLU A 194 -16.32 -2.12 12.26
N ARG A 195 -15.60 -2.89 11.43
CA ARG A 195 -15.74 -4.35 11.38
C ARG A 195 -14.52 -5.06 11.96
N PHE A 196 -13.35 -4.49 11.75
CA PHE A 196 -12.06 -5.02 12.16
C PHE A 196 -11.14 -3.84 12.46
N PRO A 197 -10.31 -3.90 13.51
CA PRO A 197 -10.20 -4.98 14.50
C PRO A 197 -11.29 -4.95 15.57
N ILE A 198 -12.05 -3.86 15.68
CA ILE A 198 -13.16 -3.71 16.62
C ILE A 198 -14.46 -3.95 15.86
N SER A 199 -15.24 -4.95 16.27
CA SER A 199 -16.56 -5.21 15.68
C SER A 199 -17.59 -4.34 16.38
N ASP A 200 -17.79 -3.13 15.85
CA ASP A 200 -18.76 -2.16 16.37
C ASP A 200 -19.39 -1.37 15.21
N PRO A 201 -20.61 -1.72 14.76
CA PRO A 201 -21.28 -1.05 13.66
C PRO A 201 -21.70 0.39 13.98
N THR A 202 -21.60 0.81 15.24
CA THR A 202 -21.94 2.16 15.72
C THR A 202 -20.70 3.00 16.09
N MET A 203 -19.50 2.49 15.84
CA MET A 203 -18.26 3.17 16.21
C MET A 203 -18.12 4.52 15.50
N GLU A 204 -18.20 5.61 16.25
CA GLU A 204 -18.08 6.96 15.71
C GLU A 204 -16.64 7.30 15.31
N PRO A 205 -16.43 8.06 14.21
CA PRO A 205 -15.13 8.64 13.89
C PRO A 205 -14.56 9.48 15.04
N ARG A 206 -13.32 9.20 15.44
CA ARG A 206 -12.65 9.97 16.50
C ARG A 206 -11.46 10.73 15.92
N LEU A 207 -11.66 12.02 15.64
CA LEU A 207 -10.65 12.94 15.08
C LEU A 207 -10.51 14.26 15.88
N ALA A 208 -11.02 14.26 17.12
CA ALA A 208 -10.97 15.40 18.03
C ALA A 208 -10.07 15.11 19.26
N PRO A 209 -9.39 16.12 19.82
CA PRO A 209 -9.33 17.52 19.36
C PRO A 209 -8.45 17.66 18.11
N ARG A 210 -8.82 18.51 17.14
CA ARG A 210 -7.96 18.83 15.99
C ARG A 210 -7.01 19.98 16.37
N PRO A 211 -5.69 19.76 16.42
CA PRO A 211 -4.73 20.85 16.66
C PRO A 211 -4.68 21.82 15.47
N GLU A 212 -4.25 23.06 15.71
CA GLU A 212 -4.05 24.07 14.65
C GLU A 212 -2.95 23.67 13.67
N ASP A 213 -1.93 22.94 14.14
CA ASP A 213 -0.87 22.43 13.27
C ASP A 213 -1.31 21.15 12.53
N ASP A 214 -1.52 21.28 11.22
CA ASP A 214 -1.88 20.16 10.36
C ASP A 214 -0.85 19.02 10.35
N ALA A 215 0.44 19.28 10.62
CA ALA A 215 1.43 18.21 10.74
C ALA A 215 1.19 17.37 12.00
N ARG A 216 0.81 18.01 13.12
CA ARG A 216 0.40 17.29 14.34
C ARG A 216 -0.92 16.56 14.14
N PHE A 217 -1.87 17.16 13.42
CA PHE A 217 -3.13 16.50 13.08
C PHE A 217 -2.89 15.24 12.25
N LEU A 218 -2.08 15.35 11.18
CA LEU A 218 -1.67 14.21 10.36
C LEU A 218 -0.95 13.15 11.19
N HIS A 219 -0.02 13.55 12.07
CA HIS A 219 0.68 12.61 12.96
C HIS A 219 -0.30 11.78 13.79
N GLY A 220 -1.28 12.42 14.43
CA GLY A 220 -2.33 11.71 15.18
C GLY A 220 -3.16 10.76 14.33
N MET A 221 -3.44 11.12 13.06
CA MET A 221 -4.17 10.24 12.15
C MET A 221 -3.34 9.01 11.74
N LEU A 222 -2.07 9.20 11.38
CA LEU A 222 -1.17 8.11 11.00
C LEU A 222 -0.96 7.14 12.18
N GLU A 223 -0.82 7.67 13.39
CA GLU A 223 -0.77 6.89 14.63
C GLU A 223 -2.09 6.18 14.94
N GLY A 224 -3.23 6.81 14.70
CA GLY A 224 -4.54 6.18 14.87
C GLY A 224 -4.74 4.97 13.97
N ILE A 225 -4.35 5.08 12.70
CA ILE A 225 -4.37 3.95 11.76
C ILE A 225 -3.38 2.87 12.20
N ALA A 226 -2.16 3.25 12.60
CA ALA A 226 -1.15 2.29 13.07
C ALA A 226 -1.56 1.57 14.37
N ARG A 227 -2.29 2.24 15.28
CA ARG A 227 -2.92 1.60 16.44
C ARG A 227 -3.98 0.57 16.04
N ALA A 228 -4.82 0.90 15.06
CA ALA A 228 -5.79 -0.05 14.52
C ALA A 228 -5.09 -1.26 13.85
N GLU A 229 -3.98 -1.04 13.16
CA GLU A 229 -3.17 -2.11 12.57
C GLU A 229 -2.61 -3.05 13.66
N ALA A 230 -1.97 -2.48 14.68
CA ALA A 230 -1.40 -3.22 15.80
C ALA A 230 -2.49 -4.02 16.53
N LYS A 231 -3.66 -3.42 16.75
CA LYS A 231 -4.81 -4.11 17.36
C LYS A 231 -5.33 -5.24 16.47
N GLY A 232 -5.26 -5.08 15.15
CA GLY A 232 -5.58 -6.13 14.18
C GLY A 232 -4.67 -7.34 14.30
N TYR A 233 -3.35 -7.14 14.31
CA TYR A 233 -2.41 -8.25 14.49
C TYR A 233 -2.50 -8.88 15.89
N GLU A 234 -2.75 -8.07 16.93
CA GLU A 234 -3.01 -8.58 18.27
C GLU A 234 -4.25 -9.46 18.32
N LEU A 235 -5.36 -9.03 17.71
CA LEU A 235 -6.58 -9.84 17.61
C LEU A 235 -6.31 -11.16 16.87
N LEU A 236 -5.54 -11.16 15.78
CA LEU A 236 -5.18 -12.39 15.10
C LEU A 236 -4.41 -13.34 16.02
N ARG A 237 -3.45 -12.81 16.80
CA ARG A 237 -2.70 -13.57 17.80
C ARG A 237 -3.60 -14.12 18.90
N GLU A 238 -4.52 -13.32 19.44
CA GLU A 238 -5.48 -13.73 20.47
C GLU A 238 -6.39 -14.86 19.97
N LEU A 239 -6.74 -14.86 18.69
CA LEU A 239 -7.50 -15.93 18.06
C LEU A 239 -6.66 -17.19 17.75
N GLY A 240 -5.34 -17.15 17.97
CA GLY A 240 -4.44 -18.31 17.82
C GLY A 240 -3.60 -18.32 16.55
N ALA A 241 -3.51 -17.21 15.82
CA ALA A 241 -2.59 -17.11 14.69
C ALA A 241 -1.12 -17.15 15.15
N SER A 242 -0.21 -17.50 14.24
CA SER A 242 1.23 -17.46 14.51
C SER A 242 1.70 -16.07 14.97
N PRO A 243 2.72 -15.96 15.85
CA PRO A 243 3.25 -14.67 16.28
C PRO A 243 3.75 -13.84 15.10
N LEU A 244 3.43 -12.54 15.10
CA LEU A 244 3.91 -11.62 14.07
C LEU A 244 5.44 -11.49 14.14
N LYS A 245 6.11 -11.63 13.00
CA LYS A 245 7.57 -11.52 12.85
C LYS A 245 8.02 -10.30 12.07
N ARG A 246 7.28 -9.96 11.01
CA ARG A 246 7.63 -8.90 10.06
C ARG A 246 6.40 -8.48 9.28
N VAL A 247 6.32 -7.19 8.93
CA VAL A 247 5.28 -6.64 8.07
C VAL A 247 5.89 -6.00 6.82
N LEU A 248 5.44 -6.42 5.64
CA LEU A 248 5.64 -5.65 4.40
C LEU A 248 4.42 -4.78 4.11
N THR A 249 4.65 -3.67 3.44
CA THR A 249 3.63 -2.64 3.22
C THR A 249 3.36 -2.49 1.74
N ALA A 250 2.09 -2.56 1.35
CA ALA A 250 1.60 -2.30 0.01
C ALA A 250 0.59 -1.13 0.01
N GLY A 251 0.21 -0.66 -1.18
CA GLY A 251 -0.71 0.47 -1.34
C GLY A 251 -0.03 1.84 -1.24
N GLY A 252 -0.79 2.92 -1.46
CA GLY A 252 -0.26 4.28 -1.52
C GLY A 252 0.49 4.72 -0.26
N GLY A 253 0.03 4.26 0.91
CA GLY A 253 0.67 4.55 2.20
C GLY A 253 2.08 3.96 2.37
N ALA A 254 2.45 2.95 1.58
CA ALA A 254 3.77 2.32 1.66
C ALA A 254 4.93 3.26 1.27
N SER A 255 4.64 4.30 0.50
CA SER A 255 5.65 5.29 0.06
C SER A 255 6.06 6.28 1.16
N ASN A 256 5.40 6.27 2.32
CA ASN A 256 5.65 7.20 3.42
C ASN A 256 6.64 6.61 4.44
N PRO A 257 7.92 7.05 4.45
CA PRO A 257 8.93 6.50 5.37
C PRO A 257 8.65 6.86 6.83
N LYS A 258 8.04 8.03 7.09
CA LYS A 258 7.68 8.48 8.43
C LYS A 258 6.58 7.62 9.02
N TRP A 259 5.58 7.30 8.20
CA TRP A 259 4.53 6.38 8.60
C TRP A 259 5.04 4.95 8.81
N THR A 260 5.98 4.50 7.98
CA THR A 260 6.67 3.21 8.17
C THR A 260 7.35 3.13 9.53
N ALA A 261 8.07 4.19 9.94
CA ALA A 261 8.72 4.26 11.24
C ALA A 261 7.72 4.27 12.42
N ILE A 262 6.62 5.03 12.31
CA ILE A 262 5.54 5.04 13.32
C ILE A 262 4.98 3.62 13.52
N ARG A 263 4.69 2.93 12.42
CA ARG A 263 4.15 1.57 12.44
C ARG A 263 5.14 0.58 13.03
N GLN A 264 6.42 0.67 12.67
CA GLN A 264 7.47 -0.17 13.25
C GLN A 264 7.55 -0.02 14.77
N ARG A 265 7.52 1.21 15.27
CA ARG A 265 7.50 1.48 16.73
C ARG A 265 6.29 0.86 17.41
N MET A 266 5.10 0.94 16.80
CA MET A 266 3.86 0.42 17.39
C MET A 266 3.72 -1.10 17.32
N LEU A 267 4.20 -1.71 16.23
CA LEU A 267 4.10 -3.15 16.01
C LEU A 267 5.21 -3.93 16.71
N GLY A 268 6.36 -3.30 16.99
CA GLY A 268 7.50 -3.95 17.65
C GLY A 268 8.21 -4.99 16.77
N VAL A 269 7.96 -4.98 15.46
CA VAL A 269 8.58 -5.85 14.46
C VAL A 269 9.06 -5.03 13.26
N ASP A 270 9.94 -5.60 12.45
CA ASP A 270 10.41 -4.93 11.23
C ASP A 270 9.26 -4.61 10.28
N VAL A 271 9.20 -3.36 9.81
CA VAL A 271 8.22 -2.90 8.83
C VAL A 271 8.94 -2.39 7.59
N GLY A 272 8.63 -2.96 6.44
CA GLY A 272 9.24 -2.61 5.16
C GLY A 272 8.23 -2.31 4.07
N VAL A 273 8.72 -1.80 2.94
CA VAL A 273 7.94 -1.67 1.71
C VAL A 273 7.97 -2.99 0.95
N SER A 274 6.82 -3.44 0.44
CA SER A 274 6.80 -4.61 -0.44
C SER A 274 7.56 -4.30 -1.72
N PRO A 275 8.53 -5.13 -2.14
CA PRO A 275 9.29 -4.90 -3.38
C PRO A 275 8.40 -4.97 -4.62
N GLN A 276 7.25 -5.66 -4.53
CA GLN A 276 6.27 -5.82 -5.59
C GLN A 276 4.87 -5.70 -4.97
N ALA A 277 4.17 -4.60 -5.26
CA ALA A 277 2.82 -4.35 -4.75
C ALA A 277 1.72 -4.73 -5.76
N GLU A 278 2.09 -4.99 -7.01
CA GLU A 278 1.16 -5.24 -8.11
C GLU A 278 0.55 -6.64 -8.03
N ALA A 279 -0.77 -6.70 -7.95
CA ALA A 279 -1.52 -7.96 -8.01
C ALA A 279 -1.23 -8.75 -9.31
N SER A 280 -0.99 -8.04 -10.42
CA SER A 280 -0.65 -8.64 -11.71
C SER A 280 0.68 -9.42 -11.66
N TYR A 281 1.67 -8.92 -10.92
CA TYR A 281 2.94 -9.63 -10.72
C TYR A 281 2.75 -10.92 -9.94
N GLY A 282 1.96 -10.89 -8.86
CA GLY A 282 1.62 -12.08 -8.09
C GLY A 282 0.82 -13.11 -8.88
N ALA A 283 -0.11 -12.65 -9.72
CA ALA A 283 -0.85 -13.53 -10.62
C ALA A 283 0.08 -14.23 -11.63
N ALA A 284 1.08 -13.51 -12.17
CA ALA A 284 2.08 -14.08 -13.06
C ALA A 284 2.99 -15.12 -12.36
N LEU A 285 3.38 -14.88 -11.10
CA LEU A 285 4.12 -15.85 -10.30
C LEU A 285 3.34 -17.15 -10.11
N LEU A 286 2.05 -17.04 -9.77
CA LEU A 286 1.16 -18.20 -9.59
C LEU A 286 0.91 -18.94 -10.89
N ALA A 287 0.72 -18.23 -12.01
CA ALA A 287 0.58 -18.84 -13.32
C ALA A 287 1.83 -19.64 -13.71
N ARG A 288 3.02 -19.10 -13.44
CA ARG A 288 4.30 -19.80 -13.68
C ARG A 288 4.43 -21.05 -12.81
N GLN A 289 4.03 -20.98 -11.53
CA GLN A 289 4.09 -22.13 -10.62
C GLN A 289 3.07 -23.22 -11.01
N GLY A 290 1.84 -22.84 -11.38
CA GLY A 290 0.86 -23.78 -11.91
C GLY A 290 1.36 -24.48 -13.18
N ALA A 291 2.05 -23.74 -14.06
CA ALA A 291 2.65 -24.30 -15.27
C ALA A 291 3.86 -25.22 -14.99
N SER A 292 4.64 -24.98 -13.93
CA SER A 292 5.74 -25.88 -13.54
C SER A 292 5.24 -27.17 -12.91
N VAL A 293 4.20 -27.11 -12.07
CA VAL A 293 3.56 -28.30 -11.50
C VAL A 293 2.93 -29.15 -12.60
N ALA A 294 2.21 -28.54 -13.54
CA ALA A 294 1.60 -29.25 -14.67
C ALA A 294 2.61 -29.87 -15.67
N ARG A 295 3.88 -29.45 -15.62
CA ARG A 295 4.97 -30.04 -16.42
C ARG A 295 5.71 -31.16 -15.70
N ALA A 296 5.56 -31.27 -14.38
CA ALA A 296 6.20 -32.28 -13.55
C ALA A 296 5.29 -33.51 -13.29
N THR A 297 4.00 -33.38 -13.57
CA THR A 297 2.99 -34.46 -13.62
C THR A 297 2.80 -34.97 -15.03
#